data_AF-A0A356TIN6-F1
#
_entry.id   AF-A0A356TIN6-F1
#
_cell.length_a   1.000
_cell.length_b   1.000
_cell.length_c   1.000
_cell.angle_alpha   90.00
_cell.angle_beta   90.00
_cell.angle_gamma   90.00
#
_symmetry.space_group_name_H-M   'P 1'
#
loop_
_entity.id
_entity.type
_entity.pdbx_description
1 polymer ?
#
loop_
_entity_poly.entity_id
_entity_poly.type
_entity_poly.pdbx_seq_one_letter_code
_entity_poly.pdbx_strand_id
1 'polypeptide(L)'
;FIAGGAGLVVARGLLLPGRRRRRDALVVEGRRAARLVVGTMPVLVLAGLIEGTISQIHEPTIPYVAKLAFAVIVGAGLYAWLLVAGRERPA
;
A
#
# COMPACT_ATOMS: atom_id res chain seq x y z
N PHE A 1 -4.74 -0.08 7.11
CA PHE A 1 -4.75 -1.21 6.14
C PHE A 1 -5.50 -0.83 4.87
N ILE A 2 -4.79 -0.64 3.75
CA ILE A 2 -5.41 -0.21 2.47
C ILE A 2 -6.24 -1.35 1.85
N ALA A 3 -5.72 -2.58 1.81
CA ALA A 3 -6.45 -3.73 1.28
C ALA A 3 -7.73 -4.05 2.09
N GLY A 4 -7.67 -3.92 3.42
CA GLY A 4 -8.86 -4.05 4.28
C GLY A 4 -9.93 -2.99 3.96
N GLY A 5 -9.53 -1.73 3.80
CA GLY A 5 -10.43 -0.67 3.34
C GLY A 5 -11.00 -0.92 1.95
N ALA A 6 -10.20 -1.44 1.02
CA ALA A 6 -10.65 -1.82 -0.31
C ALA A 6 -11.72 -2.93 -0.26
N GLY A 7 -11.58 -3.91 0.65
CA GLY A 7 -12.62 -4.91 0.90
C GLY A 7 -13.94 -4.30 1.36
N LEU A 8 -13.90 -3.29 2.24
CA LEU A 8 -15.10 -2.54 2.66
C LEU A 8 -15.73 -1.75 1.50
N VAL A 9 -14.92 -1.21 0.59
CA VAL A 9 -15.40 -0.55 -0.64
C VAL A 9 -16.17 -1.54 -1.51
N VAL A 10 -15.65 -2.76 -1.74
CA VAL A 10 -16.39 -3.83 -2.44
C VAL A 10 -17.68 -4.19 -1.70
N ALA A 11 -17.61 -4.38 -0.37
CA ALA A 11 -18.77 -4.71 0.45
C ALA A 11 -19.87 -3.64 0.35
N ARG A 12 -19.52 -2.36 0.25
CA ARG A 12 -20.47 -1.27 0.01
C ARG A 12 -21.25 -1.46 -1.29
N GLY A 13 -20.57 -1.85 -2.38
CA GLY A 13 -21.24 -2.14 -3.66
C GLY A 13 -22.23 -3.31 -3.58
N LEU A 14 -21.96 -4.28 -2.70
CA LEU A 14 -22.82 -5.45 -2.49
C LEU A 14 -24.02 -5.15 -1.58
N LEU A 15 -23.76 -4.53 -0.42
CA LEU A 15 -24.73 -4.35 0.66
C LEU A 15 -25.55 -3.07 0.51
N LEU A 16 -24.96 -2.01 -0.05
CA LEU A 16 -25.54 -0.66 -0.11
C LEU A 16 -25.52 -0.10 -1.55
N PRO A 17 -26.13 -0.79 -2.55
CA PRO A 17 -26.04 -0.40 -3.97
C PRO A 17 -26.84 0.87 -4.34
N GLY A 18 -27.70 1.36 -3.43
CA GLY A 18 -28.57 2.50 -3.68
C GLY A 18 -29.54 2.23 -4.84
N ARG A 19 -29.55 3.10 -5.84
CA ARG A 19 -30.42 3.01 -7.03
C ARG A 19 -29.86 2.10 -8.15
N ARG A 20 -28.65 1.57 -8.00
CA ARG A 20 -28.01 0.72 -9.02
C ARG A 20 -28.39 -0.74 -8.79
N ARG A 21 -28.38 -1.55 -9.85
CA ARG A 21 -28.40 -3.01 -9.68
C ARG A 21 -27.10 -3.42 -8.98
N ARG A 22 -27.16 -4.43 -8.11
CA ARG A 22 -25.99 -4.90 -7.32
C ARG A 22 -24.76 -5.17 -8.18
N ARG A 23 -24.94 -5.81 -9.34
CA ARG A 23 -23.85 -6.06 -10.30
C ARG A 23 -23.16 -4.78 -10.78
N ASP A 24 -23.94 -3.72 -11.07
CA ASP A 24 -23.41 -2.47 -11.61
C ASP A 24 -22.68 -1.69 -10.50
N ALA A 25 -23.23 -1.70 -9.28
CA ALA A 25 -22.59 -1.14 -8.10
C ALA A 25 -21.27 -1.85 -7.76
N LEU A 26 -21.26 -3.19 -7.85
CA LEU A 26 -20.06 -4.01 -7.66
C LEU A 26 -18.96 -3.71 -8.67
N VAL A 27 -19.29 -3.50 -9.96
CA VAL A 27 -18.28 -3.13 -10.97
C VAL A 27 -17.62 -1.79 -10.63
N VAL A 28 -18.42 -0.79 -10.23
CA VAL A 28 -17.93 0.55 -9.90
C VAL A 28 -17.04 0.52 -8.65
N GLU A 29 -17.55 -0.03 -7.54
CA GLU A 29 -16.80 -0.08 -6.29
C GLU A 29 -15.64 -1.08 -6.37
N GLY A 30 -15.80 -2.19 -7.11
CA GLY A 30 -14.74 -3.16 -7.39
C GLY A 30 -13.56 -2.53 -8.14
N ARG A 31 -13.83 -1.69 -9.14
CA ARG A 31 -12.76 -0.94 -9.83
C ARG A 31 -12.05 0.04 -8.89
N ARG A 32 -12.78 0.68 -7.98
CA ARG A 32 -12.20 1.58 -6.97
C ARG A 32 -11.32 0.80 -5.98
N ALA A 33 -11.81 -0.33 -5.47
CA ALA A 33 -11.07 -1.22 -4.60
C ALA A 33 -9.81 -1.78 -5.29
N ALA A 34 -9.92 -2.21 -6.55
CA ALA A 34 -8.78 -2.70 -7.32
C ALA A 34 -7.68 -1.64 -7.44
N ARG A 35 -8.03 -0.38 -7.71
CA ARG A 35 -7.05 0.72 -7.73
C ARG A 35 -6.36 0.92 -6.39
N LEU A 36 -7.09 0.83 -5.28
CA LEU A 36 -6.52 0.92 -3.94
C LEU A 36 -5.51 -0.20 -3.70
N VAL A 37 -5.85 -1.44 -4.06
CA VAL A 37 -4.95 -2.60 -3.91
C VAL A 37 -3.74 -2.48 -4.82
N VAL A 38 -3.93 -2.20 -6.12
CA VAL A 38 -2.84 -2.03 -7.08
C VAL A 38 -1.89 -0.90 -6.66
N GLY A 39 -2.44 0.19 -6.11
CA GLY A 39 -1.63 1.29 -5.56
C GLY A 39 -0.69 0.89 -4.43
N THR A 40 -0.94 -0.23 -3.74
CA THR A 40 -0.02 -0.76 -2.70
C THR A 40 1.11 -1.63 -3.24
N MET A 41 1.01 -2.13 -4.48
CA MET A 41 1.98 -3.09 -5.02
C MET A 41 3.42 -2.56 -5.06
N PRO A 42 3.71 -1.29 -5.41
CA PRO A 42 5.10 -0.81 -5.41
C PRO A 42 5.78 -0.92 -4.04
N VAL A 43 5.05 -0.63 -2.96
CA VAL A 43 5.56 -0.76 -1.58
C VAL A 43 5.80 -2.23 -1.23
N LEU A 44 4.91 -3.13 -1.66
CA LEU A 44 5.09 -4.57 -1.43
C LEU A 44 6.28 -5.15 -2.20
N VAL A 45 6.50 -4.73 -3.45
CA VAL A 45 7.66 -5.15 -4.24
C VAL A 45 8.96 -4.68 -3.58
N LEU A 46 9.00 -3.41 -3.14
CA LEU A 46 10.15 -2.88 -2.40
C LEU A 46 10.39 -3.67 -1.11
N ALA A 47 9.34 -3.94 -0.33
CA ALA A 47 9.45 -4.72 0.90
C ALA A 47 9.94 -6.15 0.62
N GLY A 48 9.43 -6.80 -0.41
CA GLY A 48 9.88 -8.14 -0.82
C GLY A 48 11.34 -8.17 -1.25
N LEU A 49 11.82 -7.13 -1.96
CA LEU A 49 13.22 -7.02 -2.34
C LEU A 49 14.12 -6.84 -1.11
N ILE A 50 13.74 -5.97 -0.17
CA ILE A 50 14.49 -5.75 1.08
C ILE A 50 14.52 -7.05 1.90
N GLU A 51 13.38 -7.70 2.05
CA GLU A 51 13.24 -8.90 2.86
C GLU A 51 13.97 -10.10 2.25
N GLY A 52 13.96 -10.21 0.92
CA GLY A 52 14.67 -11.25 0.18
C GLY A 52 16.17 -11.01 0.04
N THR A 53 16.67 -9.83 0.42
CA THR A 53 18.10 -9.49 0.32
C THR A 53 18.65 -9.01 1.67
N ILE A 54 18.53 -7.72 1.97
CA ILE A 54 19.15 -7.03 3.11
C ILE A 54 18.74 -7.64 4.46
N SER A 55 17.48 -8.05 4.62
CA SER A 55 17.03 -8.67 5.88
C SER A 55 17.78 -9.99 6.15
N GLN A 56 18.07 -10.79 5.12
CA GLN A 56 18.72 -12.10 5.24
C GLN A 56 20.24 -12.03 5.42
N ILE A 57 20.88 -10.89 5.12
CA ILE A 57 22.33 -10.75 5.30
C ILE A 57 22.64 -10.50 6.78
N HIS A 58 23.53 -11.32 7.33
CA HIS A 58 23.93 -11.29 8.74
C HIS A 58 25.40 -10.85 8.89
N GLU A 59 25.81 -10.58 10.12
CA GLU A 59 27.19 -10.30 10.49
C GLU A 59 28.10 -11.50 10.14
N PRO A 60 29.34 -11.31 9.63
CA PRO A 60 30.11 -10.06 9.51
C PRO A 60 29.85 -9.24 8.23
N THR A 61 29.04 -9.72 7.29
CA THR A 61 28.88 -9.11 5.96
C THR A 61 28.22 -7.72 6.04
N ILE A 62 27.21 -7.56 6.88
CA ILE A 62 26.57 -6.26 7.13
C ILE A 62 26.41 -6.08 8.65
N PRO A 63 27.01 -5.02 9.24
CA PRO A 63 26.80 -4.68 10.64
C PRO A 63 25.33 -4.33 10.93
N TYR A 64 24.83 -4.74 12.10
CA TYR A 64 23.46 -4.44 12.52
C TYR A 64 23.13 -2.94 12.55
N VAL A 65 24.12 -2.10 12.89
CA VAL A 65 23.96 -0.64 12.88
C VAL A 65 23.65 -0.12 11.47
N ALA A 66 24.31 -0.66 10.45
CA ALA A 66 24.04 -0.29 9.06
C ALA A 66 22.64 -0.73 8.62
N LYS A 67 22.19 -1.93 9.03
CA LYS A 67 20.81 -2.40 8.78
C LYS A 67 19.77 -1.48 9.43
N LEU A 68 20.02 -1.04 10.66
CA LEU A 68 19.11 -0.14 11.37
C LEU A 68 19.05 1.23 10.70
N ALA A 69 20.19 1.79 10.31
CA ALA A 69 20.24 3.06 9.57
C ALA A 69 19.47 2.97 8.25
N PHE A 70 19.68 1.89 7.49
CA PHE A 70 18.93 1.63 6.26
C PHE A 70 17.41 1.54 6.51
N ALA A 71 17.00 0.79 7.54
CA ALA A 71 15.58 0.65 7.90
C ALA A 71 14.94 2.00 8.26
N VAL A 72 15.64 2.84 9.01
CA VAL A 72 15.16 4.19 9.38
C VAL A 72 15.02 5.08 8.13
N ILE A 73 16.00 5.05 7.21
CA ILE A 73 15.95 5.85 5.97
C ILE A 73 14.78 5.42 5.09
N VAL A 74 14.63 4.12 4.83
CA VAL A 74 13.52 3.58 4.03
C VAL A 74 12.17 3.88 4.69
N GLY A 75 12.07 3.66 6.00
CA GLY A 75 10.87 3.96 6.77
C GLY A 75 10.49 5.43 6.70
N ALA A 76 11.44 6.33 6.94
CA ALA A 76 11.22 7.78 6.84
C ALA A 76 10.79 8.20 5.43
N GLY A 77 11.43 7.66 4.38
CA GLY A 77 11.06 7.91 3.00
C GLY A 77 9.63 7.44 2.68
N LEU A 78 9.25 6.25 3.14
CA LEU A 78 7.90 5.73 2.99
C LEU A 78 6.86 6.61 3.71
N TYR A 79 7.13 7.00 4.95
CA TYR A 79 6.23 7.90 5.71
C TYR A 79 6.12 9.27 5.06
N ALA A 80 7.23 9.87 4.62
CA ALA A 80 7.23 11.14 3.91
C ALA A 80 6.38 11.04 2.62
N TRP A 81 6.56 9.97 1.85
CA TRP A 81 5.75 9.72 0.66
C TRP A 81 4.26 9.59 1.01
N LEU A 82 3.90 8.79 2.03
CA LEU A 82 2.50 8.63 2.44
C LEU A 82 1.84 9.94 2.92
N LEU A 83 2.61 10.84 3.54
CA LEU A 83 2.11 12.12 4.05
C LEU A 83 2.02 13.22 2.97
N VAL A 84 2.85 13.15 1.93
CA VAL A 84 2.94 14.18 0.88
C VAL A 84 2.18 13.75 -0.39
N ALA A 85 2.19 12.47 -0.74
CA ALA A 85 1.54 11.98 -1.94
C ALA A 85 0.02 12.18 -1.88
N GLY A 86 -0.57 12.60 -3.00
CA GLY A 86 -2.01 12.83 -3.10
C GLY A 86 -2.50 14.16 -2.52
N ARG A 87 -1.61 15.02 -1.99
CA ARG A 87 -1.96 16.41 -1.71
C ARG A 87 -2.19 17.13 -3.04
N GLU A 88 -3.41 17.62 -3.25
CA GLU A 88 -3.69 18.50 -4.39
C GLU A 88 -2.86 19.77 -4.27
N ARG A 89 -2.19 20.16 -5.35
CA ARG A 89 -1.53 21.48 -5.41
C ARG A 89 -2.65 22.53 -5.40
N PRO A 90 -2.66 23.48 -4.45
CA PRO A 90 -3.54 24.63 -4.57
C PRO A 90 -3.24 25.30 -5.92
N ALA A 91 -4.28 25.53 -6.72
CA ALA A 91 -4.19 26.31 -7.94
C ALA A 91 -3.84 27.77 -7.63
#